data_AF-A0AB73MZM3-F1
#
_entry.id   AF-A0AB73MZM3-F1
#
_cell.length_a   1.000
_cell.length_b   1.000
_cell.length_c   1.000
_cell.angle_alpha   90.00
_cell.angle_beta   90.00
_cell.angle_gamma   90.00
#
_symmetry.space_group_name_H-M   'P 1'
#
loop_
_entity.id
_entity.type
_entity.pdbx_description
1 polymer ?
#
loop_
_entity_poly.entity_id
_entity_poly.type
_entity_poly.pdbx_seq_one_letter_code
_entity_poly.pdbx_strand_id
1 'polypeptide(L)'
;MANPSVSLAVWASAWLAGRAAPDDVIDALIAWAPRHLVTAYDAVAAGHTGLSWPDMDDNGPIGLLQTVRTATGQPHGVPDIHVILPAPGDPRGLPANTQFQRDAMEASEAIVLSDRQNNSTAIGLVPAVEYDEDRDETVGLSWTVYSLPARIPAQAGPDLGEAEYQLRQAVRTATATLNRLDRVVDTADADPRALVEEVLSTLRGHRLPDYAPHRAVRVLDSANQVEAIATAAAEVMELPGALDDGAVADVLRPLVILVREARMAAAAAIIDAAR
;
A
#
# COMPACT_ATOMS: atom_id res chain seq x y z
N MET A 1 4.23 -3.40 7.78
CA MET A 1 3.43 -2.59 6.85
C MET A 1 3.54 -3.24 5.48
N ALA A 2 2.43 -3.56 4.79
CA ALA A 2 2.47 -4.44 3.61
C ALA A 2 2.48 -3.77 2.23
N ASN A 3 2.35 -2.44 2.17
CA ASN A 3 2.20 -1.74 0.89
C ASN A 3 3.27 -0.65 0.75
N PRO A 4 4.05 -0.62 -0.35
CA PRO A 4 5.00 0.46 -0.60
C PRO A 4 4.30 1.82 -0.65
N SER A 5 3.05 1.89 -1.12
CA SER A 5 2.30 3.15 -1.14
C SER A 5 2.07 3.73 0.25
N VAL A 6 1.75 2.88 1.23
CA VAL A 6 1.57 3.30 2.63
C VAL A 6 2.91 3.78 3.21
N SER A 7 4.00 3.08 2.91
CA SER A 7 5.34 3.45 3.37
C SER A 7 5.72 4.82 2.83
N LEU A 8 5.63 5.01 1.52
CA LEU A 8 5.95 6.28 0.88
C LEU A 8 5.09 7.42 1.44
N ALA A 9 3.77 7.25 1.54
CA ALA A 9 2.88 8.30 2.00
C ALA A 9 3.17 8.73 3.45
N VAL A 10 3.37 7.77 4.35
CA VAL A 10 3.65 8.03 5.75
C VAL A 10 5.02 8.71 5.92
N TRP A 11 6.08 8.18 5.31
CA TRP A 11 7.41 8.77 5.39
C TRP A 11 7.52 10.12 4.66
N ALA A 12 6.85 10.27 3.52
CA ALA A 12 6.72 11.57 2.85
C ALA A 12 6.04 12.60 3.75
N SER A 13 4.96 12.22 4.44
CA SER A 13 4.28 13.13 5.38
C SER A 13 5.20 13.57 6.54
N ALA A 14 5.99 12.64 7.09
CA ALA A 14 6.98 12.92 8.12
C ALA A 14 8.03 13.93 7.64
N TRP A 15 8.57 13.67 6.45
CA TRP A 15 9.60 14.48 5.82
C TRP A 15 9.12 15.89 5.49
N LEU A 16 7.93 16.01 4.87
CA LEU A 16 7.34 17.30 4.55
C LEU A 16 6.97 18.10 5.80
N ALA A 17 6.67 17.43 6.91
CA ALA A 17 6.45 18.07 8.22
C ALA A 17 7.76 18.39 8.98
N GLY A 18 8.93 18.06 8.43
CA GLY A 18 10.23 18.27 9.08
C GLY A 18 10.51 17.33 10.26
N ARG A 19 9.77 16.22 10.38
CA ARG A 19 9.92 15.21 11.45
C ARG A 19 10.79 14.02 11.05
N ALA A 20 11.18 13.94 9.79
CA ALA A 20 12.11 12.95 9.26
C ALA A 20 13.05 13.60 8.24
N ALA A 21 14.25 13.05 8.09
CA ALA A 21 15.17 13.43 7.04
C ALA A 21 14.72 12.83 5.69
N PRO A 22 15.14 13.40 4.54
CA PRO A 22 14.94 12.76 3.25
C PRO A 22 15.50 11.33 3.19
N ASP A 23 16.64 11.10 3.87
CA ASP A 23 17.30 9.80 3.95
C ASP A 23 16.43 8.74 4.64
N ASP A 24 15.62 9.11 5.63
CA ASP A 24 14.71 8.17 6.29
C ASP A 24 13.63 7.66 5.32
N VAL A 25 13.17 8.51 4.39
CA VAL A 25 12.23 8.12 3.33
C VAL A 25 12.90 7.15 2.36
N ILE A 26 14.15 7.44 1.97
CA ILE A 26 14.93 6.59 1.07
C ILE A 26 15.18 5.21 1.71
N ASP A 27 15.62 5.19 2.97
CA ASP A 27 15.84 3.96 3.74
C ASP A 27 14.57 3.11 3.87
N ALA A 28 13.42 3.75 4.06
CA ALA A 28 12.14 3.07 4.12
C ALA A 28 11.72 2.47 2.77
N LEU A 29 12.04 3.14 1.66
CA LEU A 29 11.74 2.66 0.31
C LEU A 29 12.68 1.53 -0.13
N ILE A 30 13.98 1.64 0.13
CA ILE A 30 14.98 0.61 -0.22
C ILE A 30 14.69 -0.72 0.48
N ALA A 31 14.03 -0.68 1.65
CA ALA A 31 13.55 -1.89 2.31
C ALA A 31 12.49 -2.68 1.50
N TRP A 32 11.85 -2.06 0.50
CA TRP A 32 10.93 -2.73 -0.44
C TRP A 32 11.64 -3.29 -1.66
N ALA A 33 12.53 -2.52 -2.27
CA ALA A 33 13.27 -2.93 -3.45
C ALA A 33 14.60 -2.17 -3.53
N PRO A 34 15.69 -2.80 -4.01
CA PRO A 34 16.98 -2.13 -4.11
C PRO A 34 16.99 -1.04 -5.20
N ARG A 35 16.14 -1.17 -6.23
CA ARG A 35 16.02 -0.21 -7.34
C ARG A 35 14.66 0.48 -7.32
N HIS A 36 14.65 1.79 -7.49
CA HIS A 36 13.44 2.57 -7.67
C HIS A 36 13.50 3.39 -8.94
N LEU A 37 12.42 3.39 -9.71
CA LEU A 37 12.26 4.21 -10.90
C LEU A 37 11.03 5.10 -10.75
N VAL A 38 11.08 6.33 -11.27
CA VAL A 38 9.94 7.25 -11.26
C VAL A 38 9.75 7.85 -12.63
N THR A 39 8.57 7.68 -13.20
CA THR A 39 8.25 8.08 -14.58
C THR A 39 6.94 8.86 -14.65
N ALA A 40 6.84 9.78 -15.60
CA ALA A 40 5.60 10.46 -15.91
C ALA A 40 4.80 9.68 -16.97
N TYR A 41 3.52 9.43 -16.70
CA TYR A 41 2.61 8.81 -17.67
C TYR A 41 2.28 9.75 -18.83
N ASP A 42 2.12 11.05 -18.53
CA ASP A 42 1.71 12.07 -19.48
C ASP A 42 2.53 13.36 -19.31
N ALA A 43 2.53 14.20 -20.35
CA ALA A 43 3.29 15.45 -20.36
C ALA A 43 2.85 16.47 -19.29
N VAL A 44 1.58 16.39 -18.83
CA VAL A 44 1.07 17.28 -17.77
C VAL A 44 1.64 16.85 -16.42
N ALA A 45 1.69 15.55 -16.13
CA ALA A 45 2.33 14.98 -14.96
C ALA A 45 3.81 15.34 -14.92
N ALA A 46 4.51 15.21 -16.05
CA ALA A 46 5.91 15.63 -16.19
C ALA A 46 6.09 17.13 -15.88
N GLY A 47 5.21 17.99 -16.42
CA GLY A 47 5.20 19.43 -16.11
C GLY A 47 4.95 19.75 -14.64
N HIS A 48 4.11 18.97 -13.95
CA HIS A 48 3.82 19.15 -12.52
C HIS A 48 4.94 18.67 -11.59
N THR A 49 5.83 17.80 -12.04
CA THR A 49 6.83 17.13 -11.19
C THR A 49 8.27 17.47 -11.55
N GLY A 50 8.50 17.94 -12.78
CA GLY A 50 9.83 18.10 -13.36
C GLY A 50 10.44 16.80 -13.86
N LEU A 51 9.64 15.73 -14.02
CA LEU A 51 10.09 14.47 -14.64
C LEU A 51 10.22 14.63 -16.17
N SER A 52 11.10 13.82 -16.75
CA SER A 52 11.24 13.72 -18.21
C SER A 52 10.05 12.98 -18.84
N TRP A 53 9.66 13.43 -20.03
CA TRP A 53 8.68 12.78 -20.89
C TRP A 53 8.98 13.14 -22.36
N PRO A 54 8.93 12.19 -23.31
CA PRO A 54 8.59 10.78 -23.15
C PRO A 54 9.78 9.90 -22.71
N ASP A 55 10.98 10.49 -22.60
CA ASP A 55 12.18 9.75 -22.21
C ASP A 55 12.14 9.35 -20.74
N MET A 56 12.58 8.12 -20.45
CA MET A 56 12.63 7.57 -19.09
C MET A 56 14.05 7.72 -18.55
N ASP A 57 14.22 8.61 -17.58
CA ASP A 57 15.48 8.76 -16.84
C ASP A 57 15.48 7.86 -15.60
N ASP A 58 16.65 7.31 -15.27
CA ASP A 58 16.87 6.63 -13.99
C ASP A 58 16.98 7.68 -12.87
N ASN A 59 15.82 8.13 -12.40
CA ASN A 59 15.72 9.18 -11.39
C ASN A 59 15.92 8.68 -9.96
N GLY A 60 15.98 7.36 -9.75
CA GLY A 60 16.13 6.75 -8.43
C GLY A 60 15.05 7.16 -7.41
N PRO A 61 15.27 6.87 -6.11
CA PRO A 61 14.38 7.34 -5.04
C PRO A 61 14.45 8.86 -4.83
N ILE A 62 15.51 9.53 -5.29
CA ILE A 62 15.65 11.01 -5.21
C ILE A 62 14.62 11.70 -6.12
N GLY A 63 14.37 11.17 -7.32
CA GLY A 63 13.32 11.65 -8.21
C GLY A 63 11.93 11.60 -7.59
N LEU A 64 11.69 10.59 -6.74
CA LEU A 64 10.43 10.46 -6.00
C LEU A 64 10.27 11.56 -4.97
N LEU A 65 11.33 11.90 -4.23
CA LEU A 65 11.34 13.02 -3.30
C LEU A 65 11.07 14.35 -4.01
N GLN A 66 11.71 14.59 -5.16
CA GLN A 66 11.45 15.77 -5.98
C GLN A 66 9.99 15.81 -6.44
N THR A 67 9.47 14.69 -6.93
CA THR A 67 8.07 14.54 -7.37
C THR A 67 7.09 14.89 -6.26
N VAL A 68 7.28 14.32 -5.06
CA VAL A 68 6.45 14.59 -3.88
C VAL A 68 6.50 16.07 -3.50
N ARG A 69 7.70 16.65 -3.45
CA ARG A 69 7.91 18.06 -3.08
C ARG A 69 7.22 19.01 -4.04
N THR A 70 7.37 18.82 -5.35
CA THR A 70 6.78 19.69 -6.37
C THR A 70 5.26 19.57 -6.38
N ALA A 71 4.72 18.34 -6.33
CA ALA A 71 3.28 18.10 -6.35
C ALA A 71 2.53 18.67 -5.14
N THR A 72 3.21 18.74 -3.99
CA THR A 72 2.67 19.29 -2.74
C THR A 72 2.95 20.78 -2.55
N GLY A 73 3.46 21.47 -3.58
CA GLY A 73 3.64 22.93 -3.62
C GLY A 73 4.77 23.44 -2.72
N GLN A 74 5.67 22.58 -2.25
CA GLN A 74 6.69 22.96 -1.28
C GLN A 74 7.70 23.98 -1.84
N PRO A 75 8.27 24.85 -0.99
CA PRO A 75 8.12 24.89 0.47
C PRO A 75 6.90 25.70 0.99
N HIS A 76 6.05 26.20 0.10
CA HIS A 76 4.97 27.14 0.48
C HIS A 76 3.57 26.50 0.51
N GLY A 77 3.42 25.33 -0.12
CA GLY A 77 2.16 24.61 -0.23
C GLY A 77 1.77 23.90 1.07
N VAL A 78 0.50 23.50 1.14
CA VAL A 78 -0.06 22.72 2.24
C VAL A 78 -0.25 21.28 1.76
N PRO A 79 0.63 20.34 2.15
CA PRO A 79 0.65 19.01 1.57
C PRO A 79 -0.62 18.23 1.91
N ASP A 80 -1.17 17.58 0.89
CA ASP A 80 -2.29 16.67 1.01
C ASP A 80 -1.96 15.34 0.34
N ILE A 81 -1.76 14.33 1.18
CA ILE A 81 -1.31 12.99 0.81
C ILE A 81 -2.41 12.02 1.22
N HIS A 82 -2.91 11.23 0.27
CA HIS A 82 -3.88 10.17 0.51
C HIS A 82 -3.40 8.86 -0.07
N VAL A 83 -3.58 7.78 0.67
CA VAL A 83 -3.38 6.41 0.16
C VAL A 83 -4.73 5.83 -0.22
N ILE A 84 -4.78 5.17 -1.37
CA ILE A 84 -5.95 4.44 -1.86
C ILE A 84 -5.50 3.01 -2.12
N LEU A 85 -6.16 2.04 -1.49
CA LEU A 85 -5.93 0.61 -1.67
C LEU A 85 -7.18 0.00 -2.32
N PRO A 86 -7.41 0.24 -3.63
CA PRO A 86 -8.62 -0.18 -4.31
C PRO A 86 -8.75 -1.70 -4.32
N ALA A 87 -9.99 -2.21 -4.34
CA ALA A 87 -10.29 -3.64 -4.48
C ALA A 87 -11.11 -3.90 -5.75
N PRO A 88 -11.08 -5.12 -6.32
CA PRO A 88 -11.92 -5.46 -7.46
C PRO A 88 -13.40 -5.12 -7.18
N GLY A 89 -13.98 -4.27 -8.03
CA GLY A 89 -15.36 -3.78 -7.86
C GLY A 89 -15.53 -2.59 -6.89
N ASP A 90 -14.46 -2.10 -6.27
CA ASP A 90 -14.44 -0.95 -5.38
C ASP A 90 -13.46 0.14 -5.86
N PRO A 91 -13.86 0.97 -6.84
CA PRO A 91 -13.04 2.07 -7.34
C PRO A 91 -13.15 3.34 -6.48
N ARG A 92 -13.70 3.26 -5.25
CA ARG A 92 -13.90 4.44 -4.40
C ARG A 92 -12.57 5.18 -4.19
N GLY A 93 -12.62 6.50 -4.34
CA GLY A 93 -11.44 7.36 -4.22
C GLY A 93 -10.66 7.57 -5.53
N LEU A 94 -10.90 6.79 -6.58
CA LEU A 94 -10.22 6.98 -7.87
C LEU A 94 -11.06 7.84 -8.84
N PRO A 95 -10.43 8.71 -9.65
CA PRO A 95 -11.13 9.50 -10.64
C PRO A 95 -11.58 8.61 -11.81
N ALA A 96 -12.89 8.51 -12.01
CA ALA A 96 -13.49 7.62 -12.98
C ALA A 96 -13.03 7.88 -14.42
N ASN A 97 -12.94 6.82 -15.23
CA ASN A 97 -12.57 6.85 -16.65
C ASN A 97 -11.16 7.37 -16.94
N THR A 98 -10.22 7.27 -15.98
CA THR A 98 -8.82 7.66 -16.18
C THR A 98 -7.92 6.44 -16.36
N GLN A 99 -6.72 6.62 -16.94
CA GLN A 99 -5.70 5.57 -16.91
C GLN A 99 -5.25 5.32 -15.46
N PHE A 100 -5.06 6.38 -14.67
CA PHE A 100 -4.74 6.26 -13.24
C PHE A 100 -5.67 5.31 -12.50
N GLN A 101 -6.99 5.38 -12.75
CA GLN A 101 -7.94 4.43 -12.17
C GLN A 101 -7.64 2.98 -12.58
N ARG A 102 -7.38 2.72 -13.88
CA ARG A 102 -7.12 1.36 -14.35
C ARG A 102 -5.86 0.79 -13.71
N ASP A 103 -4.78 1.55 -13.73
CA ASP A 103 -3.48 1.09 -13.26
C ASP A 103 -3.47 0.97 -11.73
N ALA A 104 -4.14 1.89 -11.00
CA ALA A 104 -4.32 1.76 -9.57
C ALA A 104 -5.16 0.55 -9.17
N MET A 105 -6.19 0.21 -9.95
CA MET A 105 -7.01 -0.99 -9.74
C MET A 105 -6.21 -2.27 -9.99
N GLU A 106 -5.34 -2.27 -11.00
CA GLU A 106 -4.45 -3.39 -11.33
C GLU A 106 -3.39 -3.59 -10.24
N ALA A 107 -2.72 -2.52 -9.83
CA ALA A 107 -1.73 -2.54 -8.75
C ALA A 107 -2.35 -2.76 -7.36
N SER A 108 -3.67 -2.63 -7.21
CA SER A 108 -4.36 -2.55 -5.91
C SER A 108 -3.81 -1.47 -4.97
N GLU A 109 -3.13 -0.47 -5.53
CA GLU A 109 -2.39 0.56 -4.79
C GLU A 109 -2.32 1.88 -5.56
N ALA A 110 -2.53 2.98 -4.83
CA ALA A 110 -2.35 4.32 -5.34
C ALA A 110 -2.06 5.32 -4.21
N ILE A 111 -1.37 6.40 -4.57
CA ILE A 111 -1.24 7.60 -3.74
C ILE A 111 -1.78 8.78 -4.54
N VAL A 112 -2.49 9.68 -3.87
CA VAL A 112 -2.84 10.99 -4.41
C VAL A 112 -2.05 12.05 -3.67
N LEU A 113 -1.32 12.87 -4.41
CA LEU A 113 -0.58 14.01 -3.90
C LEU A 113 -1.17 15.30 -4.47
N SER A 114 -1.38 16.28 -3.61
CA SER A 114 -1.84 17.61 -4.01
C SER A 114 -1.42 18.67 -3.00
N ASP A 115 -1.61 19.93 -3.38
CA ASP A 115 -1.55 21.07 -2.47
C ASP A 115 -2.98 21.50 -2.12
N ARG A 116 -3.33 21.62 -0.83
CA ARG A 116 -4.66 22.06 -0.42
C ARG A 116 -4.99 23.47 -0.89
N GLN A 117 -3.98 24.30 -1.14
CA GLN A 117 -4.15 25.67 -1.61
C GLN A 117 -4.13 25.79 -3.13
N ASN A 118 -3.59 24.78 -3.83
CA ASN A 118 -3.49 24.77 -5.29
C ASN A 118 -4.06 23.49 -5.91
N ASN A 119 -5.19 23.64 -6.60
CA ASN A 119 -5.90 22.53 -7.25
C ASN A 119 -5.31 22.12 -8.61
N SER A 120 -4.32 22.84 -9.15
CA SER A 120 -3.81 22.60 -10.51
C SER A 120 -2.72 21.54 -10.59
N THR A 121 -2.07 21.17 -9.48
CA THR A 121 -0.88 20.29 -9.47
C THR A 121 -1.14 18.90 -8.90
N ALA A 122 -2.41 18.48 -8.81
CA ALA A 122 -2.77 17.17 -8.28
C ALA A 122 -2.19 16.06 -9.18
N ILE A 123 -1.52 15.08 -8.56
CA ILE A 123 -0.99 13.90 -9.24
C ILE A 123 -1.39 12.62 -8.52
N GLY A 124 -1.47 11.55 -9.28
CA GLY A 124 -1.62 10.18 -8.80
C GLY A 124 -0.31 9.43 -8.98
N LEU A 125 0.07 8.60 -8.02
CA LEU A 125 1.21 7.68 -8.13
C LEU A 125 0.71 6.25 -7.99
N VAL A 126 1.17 5.36 -8.87
CA VAL A 126 0.89 3.93 -8.81
C VAL A 126 2.22 3.18 -8.77
N PRO A 127 2.46 2.32 -7.76
CA PRO A 127 3.62 1.45 -7.74
C PRO A 127 3.41 0.22 -8.64
N ALA A 128 4.49 -0.26 -9.24
CA ALA A 128 4.58 -1.54 -9.92
C ALA A 128 5.84 -2.27 -9.42
N VAL A 129 5.65 -3.44 -8.82
CA VAL A 129 6.74 -4.28 -8.33
C VAL A 129 7.37 -5.02 -9.50
N GLU A 130 8.69 -4.95 -9.62
CA GLU A 130 9.47 -5.72 -10.56
C GLU A 130 10.03 -6.94 -9.83
N TYR A 131 9.61 -8.12 -10.28
CA TYR A 131 9.94 -9.41 -9.67
C TYR A 131 10.80 -10.24 -10.63
N ASP A 132 11.87 -10.83 -10.12
CA ASP A 132 12.71 -11.77 -10.85
C ASP A 132 12.28 -13.20 -10.51
N GLU A 133 11.53 -13.82 -11.43
CA GLU A 133 10.99 -15.17 -11.27
C GLU A 133 12.09 -16.23 -11.11
N ASP A 134 13.27 -16.04 -11.70
CA ASP A 134 14.36 -17.02 -11.62
C ASP A 134 15.02 -17.03 -10.22
N ARG A 135 14.93 -15.90 -9.51
CA ARG A 135 15.56 -15.68 -8.20
C ARG A 135 14.58 -15.62 -7.05
N ASP A 136 13.28 -15.66 -7.36
CA ASP A 136 12.19 -15.56 -6.39
C ASP A 136 12.29 -14.26 -5.54
N GLU A 137 12.79 -13.16 -6.12
CA GLU A 137 13.10 -11.92 -5.39
C GLU A 137 12.56 -10.65 -6.05
N THR A 138 12.19 -9.66 -5.23
CA THR A 138 11.87 -8.31 -5.71
C THR A 138 13.14 -7.56 -6.09
N VAL A 139 13.26 -7.20 -7.37
CA VAL A 139 14.45 -6.52 -7.91
C VAL A 139 14.26 -5.02 -8.09
N GLY A 140 13.01 -4.53 -8.16
CA GLY A 140 12.74 -3.13 -8.41
C GLY A 140 11.31 -2.70 -8.05
N LEU A 141 11.14 -1.39 -7.93
CA LEU A 141 9.83 -0.77 -7.75
C LEU A 141 9.72 0.47 -8.64
N SER A 142 8.86 0.39 -9.64
CA SER A 142 8.57 1.46 -10.58
C SER A 142 7.37 2.28 -10.12
N TRP A 143 7.48 3.60 -10.11
CA TRP A 143 6.42 4.54 -9.73
C TRP A 143 5.98 5.33 -10.94
N THR A 144 4.76 5.08 -11.41
CA THR A 144 4.17 5.82 -12.53
C THR A 144 3.35 6.99 -11.99
N VAL A 145 3.62 8.20 -12.51
CA VAL A 145 2.98 9.44 -12.10
C VAL A 145 1.98 9.92 -13.14
N TYR A 146 0.74 10.16 -12.72
CA TYR A 146 -0.37 10.58 -13.57
C TYR A 146 -0.81 11.99 -13.21
N SER A 147 -1.19 12.78 -14.20
CA SER A 147 -1.90 14.04 -13.94
C SER A 147 -3.33 13.74 -13.52
N LEU A 148 -3.82 14.42 -12.48
CA LEU A 148 -5.20 14.31 -12.05
C LEU A 148 -5.98 15.56 -12.48
N PRO A 149 -7.25 15.40 -12.90
CA PRO A 149 -8.06 16.51 -13.40
C PRO A 149 -8.38 17.55 -12.31
N ALA A 150 -8.39 17.12 -11.04
CA ALA A 150 -8.58 17.96 -9.87
C ALA A 150 -8.08 17.22 -8.62
N ARG A 151 -7.94 17.96 -7.51
CA ARG A 151 -7.75 17.39 -6.18
C ARG A 151 -8.88 16.42 -5.84
N ILE A 152 -8.49 15.27 -5.33
CA ILE A 152 -9.40 14.26 -4.82
C ILE A 152 -9.48 14.41 -3.29
N PRO A 153 -10.68 14.62 -2.72
CA PRO A 153 -10.81 14.67 -1.27
C PRO A 153 -10.54 13.30 -0.65
N ALA A 154 -9.95 13.29 0.54
CA ALA A 154 -9.84 12.09 1.36
C ALA A 154 -11.21 11.41 1.49
N GLN A 155 -11.27 10.11 1.26
CA GLN A 155 -12.46 9.33 1.56
C GLN A 155 -12.60 9.21 3.08
N ALA A 156 -13.84 9.31 3.57
CA ALA A 156 -14.14 8.97 4.96
C ALA A 156 -14.12 7.44 5.09
N GLY A 157 -12.99 6.89 5.52
CA GLY A 157 -12.86 5.50 5.91
C GLY A 157 -13.49 5.21 7.28
N PRO A 158 -13.51 3.94 7.72
CA PRO A 158 -13.89 3.62 9.09
C PRO A 158 -12.98 4.34 10.08
N ASP A 159 -13.54 4.74 11.23
CA ASP A 159 -12.72 5.22 12.34
C ASP A 159 -11.71 4.15 12.76
N LEU A 160 -10.57 4.57 13.29
CA LEU A 160 -9.50 3.68 13.70
C LEU A 160 -9.96 2.69 14.80
N GLY A 161 -10.87 3.10 15.68
CA GLY A 161 -11.46 2.21 16.68
C GLY A 161 -12.36 1.12 16.08
N GLU A 162 -13.14 1.48 15.06
CA GLU A 162 -13.98 0.53 14.32
C GLU A 162 -13.13 -0.45 13.51
N ALA A 163 -12.12 0.04 12.81
CA ALA A 163 -11.16 -0.81 12.09
C ALA A 163 -10.46 -1.81 13.03
N GLU A 164 -10.02 -1.37 14.21
CA GLU A 164 -9.42 -2.24 15.22
C GLU A 164 -10.40 -3.31 15.73
N TYR A 165 -11.66 -2.95 15.92
CA TYR A 165 -12.70 -3.88 16.35
C TYR A 165 -12.99 -4.94 15.29
N GLN A 166 -13.19 -4.52 14.04
CA GLN A 166 -13.45 -5.42 12.91
C GLN A 166 -12.29 -6.37 12.66
N LEU A 167 -11.04 -5.88 12.70
CA LEU A 167 -9.85 -6.73 12.56
C LEU A 167 -9.78 -7.82 13.65
N ARG A 168 -10.13 -7.50 14.89
CA ARG A 168 -10.19 -8.51 15.97
C ARG A 168 -11.25 -9.59 15.71
N GLN A 169 -12.36 -9.27 15.05
CA GLN A 169 -13.33 -10.27 14.61
C GLN A 169 -12.76 -11.10 13.46
N ALA A 170 -12.16 -10.43 12.47
CA ALA A 170 -11.57 -11.03 11.29
C ALA A 170 -10.46 -12.03 11.60
N VAL A 171 -9.58 -11.76 12.57
CA VAL A 171 -8.55 -12.71 13.02
C VAL A 171 -9.18 -14.05 13.44
N ARG A 172 -10.28 -14.02 14.20
CA ARG A 172 -10.97 -15.25 14.62
C ARG A 172 -11.52 -16.03 13.43
N THR A 173 -12.16 -15.33 12.48
CA THR A 173 -12.67 -15.94 11.24
C THR A 173 -11.54 -16.54 10.42
N ALA A 174 -10.46 -15.80 10.19
CA ALA A 174 -9.30 -16.23 9.42
C ALA A 174 -8.65 -17.48 10.04
N THR A 175 -8.41 -17.47 11.36
CA THR A 175 -7.83 -18.63 12.07
C THR A 175 -8.75 -19.85 12.04
N ALA A 176 -10.07 -19.66 12.16
CA ALA A 176 -11.02 -20.77 12.03
C ALA A 176 -10.99 -21.40 10.63
N THR A 177 -10.87 -20.58 9.59
CA THR A 177 -10.69 -21.04 8.20
C THR A 177 -9.38 -21.81 8.03
N LEU A 178 -8.26 -21.26 8.49
CA LEU A 178 -6.95 -21.93 8.41
C LEU A 178 -6.95 -23.29 9.12
N ASN A 179 -7.51 -23.36 10.34
CA ASN A 179 -7.65 -24.61 11.09
C ASN A 179 -8.57 -25.63 10.42
N ARG A 180 -9.49 -25.20 9.55
CA ARG A 180 -10.34 -26.09 8.77
C ARG A 180 -9.56 -26.67 7.59
N LEU A 181 -8.74 -25.85 6.91
CA LEU A 181 -7.86 -26.28 5.82
C LEU A 181 -6.79 -27.25 6.32
N ASP A 182 -6.14 -26.94 7.45
CA ASP A 182 -5.11 -27.77 8.11
C ASP A 182 -5.60 -29.21 8.33
N ARG A 183 -6.85 -29.38 8.80
CA ARG A 183 -7.47 -30.70 9.00
C ARG A 183 -7.75 -31.48 7.71
N VAL A 184 -7.92 -30.79 6.58
CA VAL A 184 -8.15 -31.43 5.27
C VAL A 184 -6.82 -31.85 4.64
N VAL A 185 -5.75 -31.11 4.95
CA VAL A 185 -4.43 -31.21 4.32
C VAL A 185 -3.43 -31.98 5.17
N ASP A 186 -3.88 -32.69 6.24
CA ASP A 186 -3.11 -33.52 7.21
C ASP A 186 -2.21 -34.63 6.57
N THR A 187 -2.08 -34.63 5.24
CA THR A 187 -1.21 -35.48 4.41
C THR A 187 -0.10 -34.71 3.67
N ALA A 188 -0.05 -33.38 3.73
CA ALA A 188 0.98 -32.56 3.07
C ALA A 188 2.02 -32.06 4.09
N ASP A 189 3.28 -31.98 3.68
CA ASP A 189 4.44 -31.58 4.49
C ASP A 189 4.50 -30.05 4.77
N ALA A 190 3.36 -29.37 4.68
CA ALA A 190 3.24 -27.92 4.84
C ALA A 190 2.62 -27.58 6.20
N ASP A 191 3.35 -26.91 7.09
CA ASP A 191 2.83 -26.38 8.35
C ASP A 191 2.21 -24.99 8.13
N PRO A 192 0.86 -24.83 8.16
CA PRO A 192 0.24 -23.54 7.91
C PRO A 192 0.65 -22.47 8.92
N ARG A 193 1.08 -22.85 10.13
CA ARG A 193 1.58 -21.88 11.11
C ARG A 193 2.97 -21.35 10.73
N ALA A 194 3.81 -22.19 10.15
CA ALA A 194 5.11 -21.78 9.64
C ALA A 194 4.94 -20.78 8.48
N LEU A 195 4.02 -21.05 7.54
CA LEU A 195 3.67 -20.14 6.45
C LEU A 195 3.17 -18.77 6.97
N VAL A 196 2.29 -18.77 7.98
CA VAL A 196 1.82 -17.52 8.60
C VAL A 196 2.99 -16.73 9.21
N GLU A 197 3.91 -17.38 9.90
CA GLU A 197 5.05 -16.69 10.51
C GLU A 197 6.02 -16.15 9.46
N GLU A 198 6.26 -16.90 8.38
CA GLU A 198 7.05 -16.47 7.23
C GLU A 198 6.46 -15.20 6.60
N VAL A 199 5.17 -15.23 6.23
CA VAL A 199 4.49 -14.05 5.67
C VAL A 199 4.51 -12.89 6.67
N LEU A 200 4.26 -13.13 7.95
CA LEU A 200 4.33 -12.09 8.99
C LEU A 200 5.71 -11.45 9.11
N SER A 201 6.78 -12.23 8.97
CA SER A 201 8.16 -11.74 9.05
C SER A 201 8.45 -10.73 7.94
N THR A 202 8.02 -11.04 6.71
CA THR A 202 8.10 -10.16 5.55
C THR A 202 7.28 -8.89 5.79
N LEU A 203 6.01 -9.04 6.19
CA LEU A 203 5.12 -7.90 6.43
C LEU A 203 5.60 -6.97 7.55
N ARG A 204 6.37 -7.46 8.52
CA ARG A 204 6.92 -6.66 9.63
C ARG A 204 8.29 -6.04 9.32
N GLY A 205 8.90 -6.37 8.18
CA GLY A 205 10.21 -5.84 7.77
C GLY A 205 10.25 -4.32 7.55
N HIS A 206 9.10 -3.68 7.39
CA HIS A 206 9.01 -2.26 7.01
C HIS A 206 8.78 -1.34 8.21
N ARG A 207 9.69 -0.38 8.39
CA ARG A 207 9.70 0.59 9.50
C ARG A 207 8.60 1.65 9.37
N LEU A 208 8.11 2.10 10.52
CA LEU A 208 7.18 3.22 10.68
C LEU A 208 7.92 4.40 11.32
N PRO A 209 7.50 5.66 11.07
CA PRO A 209 8.03 6.81 11.80
C PRO A 209 7.72 6.73 13.30
N ASP A 210 8.64 7.20 14.13
CA ASP A 210 8.54 7.10 15.60
C ASP A 210 7.32 7.81 16.20
N TYR A 211 6.79 8.83 15.52
CA TYR A 211 5.61 9.57 15.97
C TYR A 211 4.28 8.86 15.63
N ALA A 212 4.32 7.73 14.92
CA ALA A 212 3.12 6.99 14.53
C ALA A 212 2.26 6.67 15.76
N PRO A 213 0.97 7.06 15.79
CA PRO A 213 0.12 6.80 16.95
C PRO A 213 0.07 5.31 17.27
N HIS A 214 0.28 4.93 18.53
CA HIS A 214 0.28 3.52 18.96
C HIS A 214 -0.95 2.72 18.49
N ARG A 215 -2.12 3.37 18.44
CA ARG A 215 -3.34 2.72 17.92
C ARG A 215 -3.23 2.39 16.43
N ALA A 216 -2.66 3.29 15.62
CA ALA A 216 -2.48 3.06 14.19
C ALA A 216 -1.49 1.92 13.94
N VAL A 217 -0.40 1.87 14.72
CA VAL A 217 0.57 0.76 14.70
C VAL A 217 -0.13 -0.57 15.00
N ARG A 218 -0.93 -0.65 16.07
CA ARG A 218 -1.69 -1.86 16.44
C ARG A 218 -2.68 -2.30 15.35
N VAL A 219 -3.33 -1.35 14.67
CA VAL A 219 -4.24 -1.64 13.56
C VAL A 219 -3.46 -2.22 12.37
N LEU A 220 -2.31 -1.64 12.02
CA LEU A 220 -1.44 -2.19 10.97
C LEU A 220 -0.93 -3.59 11.32
N ASP A 221 -0.53 -3.84 12.57
CA ASP A 221 -0.08 -5.16 13.01
C ASP A 221 -1.22 -6.20 12.93
N SER A 222 -2.42 -5.82 13.35
CA SER A 222 -3.60 -6.68 13.25
C SER A 222 -3.99 -6.95 11.79
N ALA A 223 -3.84 -5.95 10.92
CA ALA A 223 -4.06 -6.10 9.48
C ALA A 223 -3.03 -7.05 8.85
N ASN A 224 -1.75 -6.93 9.22
CA ASN A 224 -0.70 -7.86 8.76
C ASN A 224 -0.97 -9.29 9.24
N GLN A 225 -1.49 -9.48 10.45
CA GLN A 225 -1.88 -10.80 10.94
C GLN A 225 -3.03 -11.41 10.15
N VAL A 226 -4.08 -10.64 9.84
CA VAL A 226 -5.20 -11.13 9.02
C VAL A 226 -4.73 -11.46 7.61
N GLU A 227 -3.90 -10.61 7.01
CA GLU A 227 -3.32 -10.86 5.68
C GLU A 227 -2.46 -12.12 5.68
N ALA A 228 -1.54 -12.28 6.63
CA ALA A 228 -0.69 -13.46 6.70
C ALA A 228 -1.49 -14.77 6.82
N ILE A 229 -2.56 -14.78 7.62
CA ILE A 229 -3.46 -15.94 7.71
C ILE A 229 -4.19 -16.18 6.39
N ALA A 230 -4.65 -15.12 5.71
CA ALA A 230 -5.35 -15.25 4.44
C ALA A 230 -4.41 -15.74 3.31
N THR A 231 -3.17 -15.25 3.26
CA THR A 231 -2.14 -15.68 2.31
C THR A 231 -1.77 -17.15 2.55
N ALA A 232 -1.44 -17.54 3.79
CA ALA A 232 -1.16 -18.93 4.11
C ALA A 232 -2.34 -19.86 3.80
N ALA A 233 -3.57 -19.40 4.03
CA ALA A 233 -4.77 -20.16 3.64
C ALA A 233 -4.88 -20.33 2.12
N ALA A 234 -4.53 -19.30 1.34
CA ALA A 234 -4.53 -19.37 -0.12
C ALA A 234 -3.47 -20.36 -0.64
N GLU A 235 -2.24 -20.29 -0.13
CA GLU A 235 -1.16 -21.22 -0.51
C GLU A 235 -1.53 -22.68 -0.21
N VAL A 236 -2.15 -22.93 0.95
CA VAL A 236 -2.61 -24.28 1.30
C VAL A 236 -3.71 -24.78 0.35
N MET A 237 -4.55 -23.89 -0.19
CA MET A 237 -5.58 -24.26 -1.18
C MET A 237 -5.01 -24.58 -2.56
N GLU A 238 -3.82 -24.06 -2.90
CA GLU A 238 -3.16 -24.35 -4.17
C GLU A 238 -2.42 -25.71 -4.17
N LEU A 239 -2.29 -26.35 -3.00
CA LEU A 239 -1.64 -27.65 -2.87
C LEU A 239 -2.41 -28.79 -3.55
N PRO A 240 -1.72 -29.77 -4.16
CA PRO A 240 -2.36 -30.93 -4.79
C PRO A 240 -3.21 -31.73 -3.80
N GLY A 241 -4.50 -31.90 -4.09
CA GLY A 241 -5.44 -32.64 -3.24
C GLY A 241 -6.25 -31.77 -2.28
N ALA A 242 -5.97 -30.46 -2.21
CA ALA A 242 -6.91 -29.52 -1.65
C ALA A 242 -8.20 -29.53 -2.48
N LEU A 243 -9.36 -29.60 -1.81
CA LEU A 243 -10.64 -29.40 -2.49
C LEU A 243 -10.68 -27.94 -2.96
N ASP A 244 -11.12 -27.72 -4.21
CA ASP A 244 -11.44 -26.40 -4.75
C ASP A 244 -12.66 -25.85 -4.00
N ASP A 245 -12.44 -25.36 -2.78
CA ASP A 245 -13.48 -24.94 -1.85
C ASP A 245 -13.77 -23.45 -2.10
N GLY A 246 -14.57 -23.16 -3.13
CA GLY A 246 -15.06 -21.81 -3.40
C GLY A 246 -15.70 -21.13 -2.19
N ALA A 247 -16.18 -21.90 -1.20
CA ALA A 247 -16.67 -21.35 0.06
C ALA A 247 -15.56 -20.73 0.93
N VAL A 248 -14.32 -21.25 0.88
CA VAL A 248 -13.18 -20.64 1.57
C VAL A 248 -12.78 -19.34 0.89
N ALA A 249 -12.69 -19.33 -0.45
CA ALA A 249 -12.41 -18.11 -1.21
C ALA A 249 -13.45 -17.00 -0.92
N ASP A 250 -14.73 -17.36 -0.81
CA ASP A 250 -15.80 -16.42 -0.45
C ASP A 250 -15.69 -15.90 1.00
N VAL A 251 -15.11 -16.67 1.92
CA VAL A 251 -14.82 -16.22 3.30
C VAL A 251 -13.59 -15.31 3.36
N LEU A 252 -12.58 -15.55 2.54
CA LEU A 252 -11.35 -14.74 2.52
C LEU A 252 -11.55 -13.37 1.85
N ARG A 253 -12.38 -13.28 0.80
CA ARG A 253 -12.58 -12.05 0.02
C ARG A 253 -12.97 -10.83 0.89
N PRO A 254 -13.92 -10.93 1.85
CA PRO A 254 -14.23 -9.82 2.76
C PRO A 254 -13.06 -9.42 3.68
N LEU A 255 -12.19 -10.36 4.06
CA LEU A 255 -11.04 -10.08 4.92
C LEU A 255 -10.02 -9.18 4.20
N VAL A 256 -9.80 -9.43 2.91
CA VAL A 256 -8.91 -8.61 2.07
C VAL A 256 -9.39 -7.16 1.99
N ILE A 257 -10.70 -6.95 1.81
CA ILE A 257 -11.29 -5.59 1.78
C ILE A 257 -11.09 -4.90 3.14
N LEU A 258 -11.37 -5.61 4.24
CA LEU A 258 -11.21 -5.06 5.58
C LEU A 258 -9.75 -4.68 5.89
N VAL A 259 -8.79 -5.52 5.50
CA VAL A 259 -7.35 -5.23 5.66
C VAL A 259 -6.99 -3.94 4.93
N ARG A 260 -7.47 -3.76 3.69
CA ARG A 260 -7.23 -2.55 2.89
C ARG A 260 -7.84 -1.31 3.55
N GLU A 261 -9.09 -1.38 3.98
CA GLU A 261 -9.77 -0.27 4.68
C GLU A 261 -9.06 0.10 5.99
N ALA A 262 -8.63 -0.88 6.78
CA ALA A 262 -7.91 -0.65 8.02
C ALA A 262 -6.52 -0.03 7.79
N ARG A 263 -5.81 -0.44 6.73
CA ARG A 263 -4.53 0.16 6.34
C ARG A 263 -4.69 1.61 5.91
N MET A 264 -5.71 1.92 5.10
CA MET A 264 -6.02 3.31 4.72
C MET A 264 -6.33 4.17 5.95
N ALA A 265 -7.14 3.66 6.89
CA ALA A 265 -7.47 4.37 8.13
C ALA A 265 -6.24 4.62 9.01
N ALA A 266 -5.38 3.61 9.18
CA ALA A 266 -4.14 3.75 9.94
C ALA A 266 -3.14 4.71 9.26
N ALA A 267 -2.98 4.62 7.93
CA ALA A 267 -2.13 5.53 7.17
C ALA A 267 -2.60 6.98 7.30
N ALA A 268 -3.91 7.22 7.15
CA ALA A 268 -4.50 8.55 7.33
C ALA A 268 -4.25 9.10 8.74
N ALA A 269 -4.41 8.29 9.78
CA ALA A 269 -4.13 8.70 11.16
C ALA A 269 -2.65 9.05 11.40
N ILE A 270 -1.71 8.32 10.77
CA ILE A 270 -0.28 8.64 10.86
C ILE A 270 0.06 9.92 10.09
N ILE A 271 -0.47 10.06 8.87
CA ILE A 271 -0.27 11.27 8.05
C ILE A 271 -0.82 12.51 8.76
N ASP A 272 -1.98 12.42 9.40
CA ASP A 272 -2.56 13.52 10.16
C ASP A 272 -1.75 13.84 11.42
N ALA A 273 -1.22 12.84 12.12
CA ALA A 273 -0.36 13.03 13.28
C ALA A 273 0.99 13.72 12.95
N ALA A 274 1.43 13.68 11.68
CA ALA A 274 2.64 14.36 11.23
C ALA A 274 2.46 15.89 11.14
N ARG A 275 1.23 16.34 10.88
CA ARG A 275 0.85 17.77 10.81
C ARG A 275 0.97 18.44 12.18
#